data_AF-A0A5K1BZ13-F1
#
_entry.id   AF-A0A5K1BZ13-F1
#
_cell.length_a   1.000
_cell.length_b   1.000
_cell.length_c   1.000
_cell.angle_alpha   90.00
_cell.angle_beta   90.00
_cell.angle_gamma   90.00
#
_symmetry.space_group_name_H-M   'P 1'
#
loop_
_entity.id
_entity.type
_entity.pdbx_description
1 polymer ?
#
loop_
_entity_poly.entity_id
_entity_poly.type
_entity_poly.pdbx_seq_one_letter_code
_entity_poly.pdbx_strand_id
1 'polypeptide(L)'
;ELLGHDPKSCPDEDNVEAICQFFSIIGKQLDEGAKSRKINDMYFSRLKELSKNHQLAPRLRFLLRDILDLRANNWVPRREE
;
A
#
# COMPACT_ATOMS: atom_id res chain seq x y z
N GLU A 1 2.34 -3.18 14.60
CA GLU A 1 1.93 -3.15 13.18
C GLU A 1 2.62 -1.97 12.49
N LEU A 2 3.21 -2.17 11.30
CA LEU A 2 4.08 -1.21 10.60
C LEU A 2 3.41 0.16 10.29
N LEU A 3 2.09 0.18 10.12
CA LEU A 3 1.33 1.38 9.74
C LEU A 3 0.58 2.06 10.90
N GLY A 4 0.70 1.50 12.11
CA GLY A 4 -0.07 1.91 13.29
C GLY A 4 -1.58 1.71 13.15
N HIS A 5 -2.28 1.52 14.28
CA HIS A 5 -3.75 1.42 14.29
C HIS A 5 -4.42 2.79 14.47
N ASP A 6 -3.66 3.81 14.87
CA ASP A 6 -4.18 5.13 15.21
C ASP A 6 -4.32 6.02 13.96
N PRO A 7 -5.52 6.55 13.64
CA PRO A 7 -5.74 7.46 12.52
C PRO A 7 -5.06 8.83 12.70
N LYS A 8 -4.62 9.16 13.92
CA LYS A 8 -3.90 10.41 14.23
C LYS A 8 -2.38 10.27 14.17
N SER A 9 -1.84 9.06 14.22
CA SER A 9 -0.40 8.84 14.14
C SER A 9 0.01 8.75 12.67
N CYS A 10 0.83 9.69 12.21
CA CYS A 10 1.49 9.56 10.93
C CYS A 10 2.52 8.42 11.04
N PRO A 11 2.45 7.37 10.20
CA PRO A 11 3.48 6.34 10.19
C PRO A 11 4.80 6.93 9.69
N ASP A 12 5.90 6.30 10.09
CA ASP A 12 7.23 6.65 9.61
C ASP A 12 7.32 6.50 8.09
N GLU A 13 8.02 7.42 7.44
CA GLU A 13 8.16 7.47 5.98
C GLU A 13 8.82 6.20 5.44
N ASP A 14 9.82 5.67 6.15
CA ASP A 14 10.55 4.46 5.79
C ASP A 14 9.62 3.23 5.83
N ASN A 15 8.75 3.15 6.85
CA ASN A 15 7.76 2.08 6.96
C ASN A 15 6.75 2.10 5.81
N VAL A 16 6.34 3.29 5.36
CA VAL A 16 5.41 3.44 4.23
C VAL A 16 6.09 3.03 2.92
N GLU A 17 7.35 3.40 2.70
CA GLU A 17 8.10 3.00 1.51
C GLU A 17 8.33 1.48 1.50
N ALA A 18 8.81 0.92 2.60
CA ALA A 18 9.06 -0.51 2.76
C ALA A 18 7.81 -1.36 2.47
N ILE A 19 6.64 -0.95 2.96
CA ILE A 19 5.40 -1.71 2.71
C ILE A 19 4.93 -1.60 1.26
N CYS A 20 5.13 -0.46 0.61
CA CYS A 20 4.81 -0.31 -0.82
C CYS A 20 5.71 -1.20 -1.68
N GLN A 21 7.01 -1.22 -1.39
CA GLN A 21 7.96 -2.11 -2.08
C GLN A 21 7.62 -3.59 -1.84
N PHE A 22 7.28 -3.95 -0.61
CA PHE A 22 6.86 -5.31 -0.28
C PHE A 22 5.63 -5.75 -1.11
N PHE A 23 4.61 -4.90 -1.19
CA PHE A 23 3.44 -5.18 -2.01
C PHE A 23 3.76 -5.20 -3.51
N SER A 24 4.71 -4.40 -3.98
CA SER A 24 5.11 -4.43 -5.39
C SER A 24 5.71 -5.79 -5.80
N ILE A 25 6.40 -6.48 -4.88
CA ILE A 25 7.08 -7.75 -5.16
C ILE A 25 6.14 -8.94 -4.98
N ILE A 26 5.43 -9.01 -3.84
CA ILE A 26 4.65 -10.20 -3.47
C ILE A 26 3.13 -9.97 -3.45
N GLY A 27 2.66 -8.76 -3.72
CA GLY A 27 1.25 -8.41 -3.56
C GLY A 27 0.31 -9.24 -4.44
N LYS A 28 0.75 -9.62 -5.65
CA LYS A 28 0.02 -10.55 -6.52
C LYS A 28 -0.23 -11.89 -5.85
N GLN A 29 0.84 -12.51 -5.35
CA GLN A 29 0.78 -13.80 -4.65
C GLN A 29 -0.11 -13.74 -3.41
N LEU A 30 -0.11 -12.59 -2.71
CA LEU A 30 -0.98 -12.36 -1.55
C LEU A 30 -2.46 -12.25 -1.93
N ASP A 31 -2.80 -11.71 -3.10
CA ASP A 31 -4.20 -11.58 -3.54
C ASP A 31 -4.76 -12.90 -4.10
N GLU A 32 -3.90 -13.81 -4.59
CA GLU A 32 -4.29 -15.15 -5.07
C GLU A 32 -4.79 -16.07 -3.93
N GLY A 33 -4.26 -15.90 -2.71
CA GLY A 33 -4.68 -16.68 -1.55
C GLY A 33 -5.94 -16.13 -0.88
N ALA A 34 -7.04 -16.88 -0.82
CA ALA A 34 -8.31 -16.41 -0.23
C ALA A 34 -8.21 -15.93 1.24
N LYS A 35 -7.35 -16.55 2.07
CA LYS A 35 -7.09 -16.11 3.46
C LYS A 35 -6.23 -14.86 3.49
N SER A 36 -5.15 -14.86 2.70
CA SER A 36 -4.18 -13.76 2.57
C SER A 36 -4.82 -12.49 2.01
N ARG A 37 -5.78 -12.64 1.09
CA ARG A 37 -6.52 -11.54 0.46
C ARG A 37 -7.30 -10.69 1.47
N LYS A 38 -7.89 -11.31 2.49
CA LYS A 38 -8.60 -10.56 3.55
C LYS A 38 -7.65 -9.69 4.36
N ILE A 39 -6.47 -10.22 4.68
CA ILE A 39 -5.41 -9.49 5.38
C ILE A 39 -4.89 -8.36 4.49
N ASN A 40 -4.66 -8.66 3.20
CA ASN A 40 -4.22 -7.69 2.21
C ASN A 40 -5.22 -6.53 2.09
N ASP A 41 -6.52 -6.83 2.10
CA ASP A 41 -7.56 -5.80 2.01
C ASP A 41 -7.53 -4.81 3.17
N MET A 42 -7.26 -5.29 4.40
CA MET A 42 -7.07 -4.43 5.57
C MET A 42 -5.90 -3.46 5.38
N TYR A 43 -4.75 -3.95 4.89
CA TYR A 43 -3.60 -3.11 4.59
C TYR A 43 -3.93 -2.07 3.51
N PHE A 44 -4.56 -2.49 2.42
CA PHE A 44 -4.93 -1.60 1.32
C PHE A 44 -5.96 -0.54 1.73
N SER A 45 -6.88 -0.86 2.64
CA SER A 45 -7.78 0.13 3.24
C SER A 45 -6.97 1.21 3.97
N ARG A 46 -5.97 0.81 4.77
CA ARG A 46 -5.09 1.75 5.49
C ARG A 46 -4.23 2.59 4.53
N LEU A 47 -3.64 1.98 3.49
CA LEU A 47 -2.87 2.68 2.46
C LEU A 47 -3.74 3.73 1.74
N LYS A 48 -5.02 3.42 1.48
CA LYS A 48 -5.98 4.34 0.88
C LYS A 48 -6.25 5.56 1.76
N GLU A 49 -6.39 5.38 3.07
CA GLU A 49 -6.51 6.49 4.03
C GLU A 49 -5.25 7.35 4.05
N LEU A 50 -4.07 6.71 4.14
CA LEU A 50 -2.77 7.41 4.14
C LEU A 50 -2.54 8.20 2.84
N SER A 51 -3.01 7.70 1.69
CA SER A 51 -2.91 8.41 0.40
C SER A 51 -3.64 9.76 0.36
N LYS A 52 -4.59 9.97 1.28
CA LYS A 52 -5.36 11.21 1.45
C LYS A 52 -4.84 12.07 2.60
N ASN A 53 -3.91 11.57 3.42
CA ASN A 53 -3.37 12.29 4.55
C ASN A 53 -2.38 13.37 4.08
N HIS A 54 -2.70 14.64 4.30
CA HIS A 54 -1.84 15.77 3.90
C HIS A 54 -0.56 15.92 4.73
N GLN A 55 -0.46 15.24 5.88
CA GLN A 55 0.76 15.20 6.69
C GLN A 55 1.84 14.31 6.07
N LEU A 56 1.46 13.42 5.15
CA LEU A 56 2.38 12.52 4.47
C LEU A 56 3.07 13.24 3.30
N ALA A 57 4.36 12.98 3.10
CA ALA A 57 5.12 13.57 2.00
C ALA A 57 4.44 13.30 0.64
N PRO A 58 4.45 14.27 -0.30
CA PRO A 58 3.86 14.10 -1.63
C PRO A 58 4.38 12.86 -2.37
N ARG A 59 5.68 12.55 -2.24
CA ARG A 59 6.31 11.34 -2.81
C ARG A 59 5.64 10.06 -2.31
N LEU A 60 5.45 9.93 -1.01
CA LEU A 60 4.82 8.76 -0.42
C LEU A 60 3.34 8.65 -0.82
N ARG A 61 2.62 9.78 -0.89
CA ARG A 61 1.23 9.77 -1.41
C ARG A 61 1.14 9.31 -2.86
N PHE A 62 2.14 9.63 -3.67
CA PHE A 62 2.25 9.15 -5.04
C PHE A 62 2.52 7.64 -5.07
N LEU A 63 3.49 7.16 -4.28
CA LEU A 63 3.83 5.75 -4.14
C LEU A 63 2.62 4.91 -3.67
N LEU A 64 1.88 5.41 -2.69
CA LEU A 64 0.65 4.79 -2.20
C LEU A 64 -0.43 4.70 -3.28
N ARG A 65 -0.56 5.73 -4.13
CA ARG A 65 -1.51 5.71 -5.25
C ARG A 65 -1.07 4.73 -6.34
N ASP A 66 0.22 4.65 -6.60
CA ASP A 66 0.78 3.72 -7.56
C ASP A 66 0.49 2.26 -7.16
N ILE A 67 0.75 1.91 -5.89
CA ILE A 67 0.45 0.54 -5.43
C ILE A 67 -1.06 0.24 -5.36
N LEU A 68 -1.90 1.23 -5.03
CA LEU A 68 -3.35 1.10 -5.08
C LEU A 68 -3.85 0.84 -6.51
N ASP A 69 -3.29 1.56 -7.49
CA ASP A 69 -3.61 1.40 -8.91
C ASP A 69 -3.11 0.05 -9.43
N LEU A 70 -1.90 -0.38 -9.05
CA LEU A 70 -1.34 -1.68 -9.39
C LEU A 70 -2.26 -2.82 -8.98
N ARG A 71 -2.78 -2.80 -7.74
CA ARG A 71 -3.76 -3.80 -7.27
C ARG A 71 -5.07 -3.70 -8.04
N ALA A 72 -5.57 -2.49 -8.31
CA ALA A 72 -6.81 -2.30 -9.09
C ALA A 72 -6.67 -2.82 -10.54
N ASN A 73 -5.46 -2.76 -11.09
CA ASN A 73 -5.11 -3.30 -12.40
C ASN A 73 -4.70 -4.78 -12.37
N ASN A 74 -5.15 -5.55 -11.37
CA ASN A 74 -4.82 -6.97 -11.22
C ASN A 74 -3.32 -7.28 -11.19
N TRP A 75 -2.52 -6.41 -10.57
CA TRP A 75 -1.06 -6.53 -10.47
C TRP A 75 -0.33 -6.54 -11.82
N VAL A 76 -0.93 -5.93 -12.84
CA VAL A 76 -0.30 -5.71 -14.14
C VAL A 76 0.41 -4.34 -14.09
N PRO A 77 1.76 -4.29 -14.13
CA PRO A 77 2.48 -3.03 -14.12
C PRO A 77 2.15 -2.22 -15.38
N ARG A 78 1.94 -0.91 -15.20
CA ARG A 78 1.48 -0.02 -16.28
C ARG A 78 2.61 0.39 -17.24
N ARG A 79 3.86 0.24 -16.82
CA ARG A 79 5.08 0.42 -17.65
C ARG A 79 5.99 -0.77 -17.38
N GLU A 80 6.46 -1.41 -18.45
CA GLU A 80 7.61 -2.31 -18.37
C GLU A 80 8.82 -1.47 -17.96
N GLU A 81 9.51 -1.87 -16.89
CA GLU A 81 10.81 -1.32 -16.49
C GLU A 81 11.91 -1.85 -17.40
#